data_AF-A0A0G1ZAL0-F1
#
_entry.id   AF-A0A0G1ZAL0-F1
#
_cell.length_a   1.000
_cell.length_b   1.000
_cell.length_c   1.000
_cell.angle_alpha   90.00
_cell.angle_beta   90.00
_cell.angle_gamma   90.00
#
_symmetry.space_group_name_H-M   'P 1'
#
loop_
_entity.id
_entity.type
_entity.pdbx_description
1 polymer ?
#
loop_
_entity_poly.entity_id
_entity_poly.type
_entity_poly.pdbx_seq_one_letter_code
_entity_poly.pdbx_strand_id
1 'polypeptide(L)'
;MMKNWSRIVLVAFVLLGATLSFGYWSLNQFDTVFENLSASYVAISPLVRELPTTATTTPATATSTSSGQATSTPVTAEASSTPVIVQDDKIDPNFKLVFSPKGDGVYIGCTYEISWLNSTTIKSLEATLIDAGTRKPAGPIASGLAKENNIEANSQSLKWKVGVVWSGEYFISILNVNGVTTDERSQKFMIKKMPSGLEEKEQKDLCEETGGNLF
;
A
#
# COMPACT_ATOMS: atom_id res chain seq x y z
N MET A 1 40.02 47.68 21.54
CA MET A 1 39.56 46.45 22.20
C MET A 1 38.16 45.96 21.78
N MET A 2 37.27 46.77 21.20
CA MET A 2 35.87 46.37 20.87
C MET A 2 35.68 45.47 19.62
N LYS A 3 36.66 45.38 18.72
CA LYS A 3 36.50 44.71 17.41
C LYS A 3 36.33 43.18 17.50
N ASN A 4 36.92 42.55 18.51
CA ASN A 4 36.79 41.10 18.72
C ASN A 4 35.43 40.72 19.33
N TRP A 5 34.88 41.60 20.18
CA TRP A 5 33.58 41.38 20.81
C TRP A 5 32.43 41.41 19.78
N SER A 6 32.49 42.34 18.82
CA SER A 6 31.52 42.41 17.73
C SER A 6 31.50 41.13 16.88
N ARG A 7 32.64 40.49 16.64
CA ARG A 7 32.72 39.22 15.90
C ARG A 7 32.11 38.06 16.68
N ILE A 8 32.36 37.99 17.99
CA ILE A 8 31.81 36.95 18.87
C ILE A 8 30.28 37.05 18.93
N VAL A 9 29.74 38.26 19.10
CA VAL A 9 28.30 38.50 19.11
C VAL A 9 27.66 38.11 17.77
N LEU A 10 28.29 38.45 16.64
CA LEU A 10 27.77 38.10 15.32
C LEU A 10 27.72 36.58 15.12
N VAL A 11 28.76 35.85 15.51
CA VAL A 11 28.77 34.37 15.43
C VAL A 11 27.70 33.75 16.31
N ALA A 12 27.50 34.28 17.53
CA ALA A 12 26.46 33.79 18.43
C ALA A 12 25.04 34.00 17.86
N PHE A 13 24.77 35.16 17.25
CA PHE A 13 23.49 35.43 16.60
C PHE A 13 23.25 34.53 15.38
N VAL A 14 24.29 34.27 14.57
CA VAL A 14 24.18 33.35 13.43
C VAL A 14 23.90 31.92 13.89
N LEU A 15 24.58 31.46 14.94
CA LEU A 15 24.34 30.12 15.50
C LEU A 15 22.93 29.98 16.05
N LEU A 16 22.48 30.95 16.87
CA LEU A 16 21.12 30.95 17.43
C LEU A 16 20.06 30.99 16.33
N GLY A 17 20.24 31.86 15.33
CA GLY A 17 19.33 31.96 14.19
C GLY A 17 19.28 30.68 13.36
N ALA A 18 20.43 30.03 13.12
CA ALA A 18 20.48 28.77 12.39
C ALA A 18 19.75 27.64 13.16
N THR A 19 19.94 27.53 14.48
CA THR A 19 19.23 26.53 15.28
C THR A 19 17.71 26.75 15.32
N LEU A 20 17.26 28.01 15.43
CA LEU A 20 15.83 28.32 15.44
C LEU A 20 15.19 28.06 14.07
N SER A 21 15.86 28.46 12.98
CA SER A 21 15.39 28.20 11.62
C SER A 21 15.34 26.71 11.30
N PHE A 22 16.34 25.94 11.73
CA PHE A 22 16.35 24.48 11.56
C PHE A 22 15.23 23.82 12.36
N GLY A 23 15.00 24.26 13.61
CA GLY A 23 13.91 23.76 14.44
C GLY A 23 12.54 24.03 13.83
N TYR A 24 12.30 25.25 13.34
CA TYR A 24 11.05 25.61 12.67
C TYR A 24 10.82 24.82 11.38
N TRP A 25 11.85 24.72 10.53
CA TRP A 25 11.76 23.95 9.28
C TRP A 25 11.54 22.45 9.54
N SER A 26 12.24 21.90 10.54
CA SER A 26 12.07 20.52 11.02
C SER A 26 10.63 20.24 11.46
N LEU A 27 10.09 21.07 12.35
CA LEU A 27 8.73 20.90 12.88
C LEU A 27 7.68 20.95 11.76
N ASN A 28 7.81 21.89 10.81
CA ASN A 28 6.88 21.99 9.69
C ASN A 28 6.91 20.76 8.75
N GLN A 29 8.09 20.13 8.60
CA GLN A 29 8.19 18.84 7.88
C GLN A 29 7.50 17.72 8.67
N PHE A 30 7.62 17.70 9.99
CA PHE A 30 6.92 16.72 10.84
C PHE A 30 5.40 16.89 10.82
N ASP A 31 4.89 18.12 10.91
CA ASP A 31 3.45 18.39 10.84
C ASP A 31 2.86 17.93 9.51
N THR A 32 3.57 18.17 8.40
CA THR A 32 3.16 17.69 7.06
C THR A 32 3.05 16.17 7.01
N VAL A 33 3.95 15.44 7.70
CA VAL A 33 3.92 13.97 7.77
C VAL A 33 2.81 13.49 8.70
N PHE A 34 2.59 14.15 9.83
CA PHE A 34 1.56 13.77 10.81
C PHE A 34 0.14 14.09 10.33
N GLU A 35 -0.11 15.19 9.62
CA GLU A 35 -1.41 15.47 9.00
C GLU A 35 -1.78 14.41 7.96
N ASN A 36 -0.80 13.92 7.22
CA ASN A 36 -1.00 12.84 6.25
C ASN A 36 -1.33 11.50 6.93
N LEU A 37 -0.74 11.24 8.11
CA LEU A 37 -1.03 10.06 8.92
C LEU A 37 -2.37 10.17 9.68
N SER A 38 -2.73 11.35 10.18
CA SER A 38 -3.97 11.57 10.92
C SER A 38 -5.19 11.57 9.99
N ALA A 39 -5.07 12.10 8.77
CA ALA A 39 -6.06 11.93 7.72
C ALA A 39 -6.31 10.44 7.40
N SER A 40 -5.29 9.60 7.49
CA SER A 40 -5.42 8.14 7.32
C SER A 40 -6.09 7.44 8.51
N TYR A 41 -6.03 8.01 9.73
CA TYR A 41 -6.61 7.41 10.95
C TYR A 41 -8.09 7.76 11.15
N VAL A 42 -8.54 8.96 10.74
CA VAL A 42 -9.95 9.38 10.86
C VAL A 42 -10.87 8.58 9.92
N ALA A 43 -10.32 7.92 8.88
CA ALA A 43 -11.04 6.96 8.05
C ALA A 43 -11.26 5.59 8.73
N ILE A 44 -10.69 5.36 9.92
CA ILE A 44 -10.82 4.13 10.71
C ILE A 44 -11.61 4.44 11.99
N SER A 45 -12.88 4.80 11.83
CA SER A 45 -13.86 4.66 12.91
C SER A 45 -14.78 3.50 12.53
N PRO A 46 -14.44 2.24 12.86
CA PRO A 46 -15.34 1.13 12.58
C PRO A 46 -16.50 1.23 13.56
N LEU A 47 -17.72 1.32 13.01
CA LEU A 47 -18.93 0.97 13.73
C LEU A 47 -18.72 -0.40 14.40
N VAL A 48 -18.67 -0.40 15.72
CA VAL A 48 -18.87 -1.57 16.56
C VAL A 48 -20.26 -2.10 16.26
N ARG A 49 -20.34 -3.16 15.44
CA ARG A 49 -21.59 -3.90 15.19
C ARG A 49 -21.57 -5.16 16.05
N GLU A 50 -22.59 -5.23 16.88
CA GLU A 50 -22.83 -6.17 17.97
C GLU A 50 -22.82 -7.65 17.53
N LEU A 51 -22.22 -8.50 18.38
CA LEU A 51 -22.35 -9.96 18.33
C LEU A 51 -23.66 -10.38 19.03
N PRO A 52 -24.49 -11.26 18.45
CA PRO A 52 -25.61 -11.83 19.20
C PRO A 52 -25.09 -12.89 20.17
N THR A 53 -25.34 -12.62 21.44
CA THR A 53 -25.21 -13.53 22.58
C THR A 53 -26.39 -14.50 22.58
N THR A 54 -26.14 -15.80 22.71
CA THR A 54 -27.08 -16.69 23.43
C THR A 54 -26.28 -17.74 24.18
N ALA A 55 -26.45 -17.74 25.49
CA ALA A 55 -25.78 -18.57 26.47
C ALA A 55 -26.70 -19.71 26.93
N THR A 56 -26.10 -20.84 27.33
CA THR A 56 -26.60 -21.73 28.40
C THR A 56 -25.41 -22.47 29.05
N THR A 57 -24.74 -21.92 30.08
CA THR A 57 -24.75 -22.30 31.53
C THR A 57 -24.67 -23.81 31.86
N THR A 58 -23.48 -24.36 32.19
CA THR A 58 -22.87 -24.74 33.54
C THR A 58 -23.55 -25.87 34.34
N PRO A 59 -22.88 -26.60 35.29
CA PRO A 59 -21.51 -26.49 35.84
C PRO A 59 -20.71 -27.82 36.05
N ALA A 60 -19.45 -27.65 36.46
CA ALA A 60 -18.44 -28.65 36.82
C ALA A 60 -18.72 -29.46 38.11
N THR A 61 -18.10 -30.64 38.28
CA THR A 61 -17.45 -31.12 39.54
C THR A 61 -16.49 -32.29 39.25
N ALA A 62 -15.35 -32.31 39.95
CA ALA A 62 -14.25 -33.26 39.85
C ALA A 62 -14.55 -34.67 40.40
N THR A 63 -13.85 -35.70 39.90
CA THR A 63 -13.59 -36.96 40.62
C THR A 63 -12.27 -37.58 40.13
N SER A 64 -11.32 -37.74 41.06
CA SER A 64 -10.09 -38.49 40.86
C SER A 64 -10.31 -39.98 41.12
N THR A 65 -9.84 -40.87 40.23
CA THR A 65 -9.46 -42.23 40.64
C THR A 65 -8.38 -42.84 39.73
N SER A 66 -7.58 -43.69 40.35
CA SER A 66 -6.26 -44.23 40.02
C SER A 66 -6.22 -45.38 39.00
N SER A 67 -5.01 -45.55 38.44
CA SER A 67 -4.33 -46.78 37.98
C SER A 67 -4.80 -47.52 36.72
N GLY A 68 -3.89 -47.65 35.76
CA GLY A 68 -4.04 -48.49 34.56
C GLY A 68 -2.83 -48.42 33.63
N GLN A 69 -1.86 -49.27 33.91
CA GLN A 69 -0.58 -49.54 33.28
C GLN A 69 -0.56 -49.71 31.73
N ALA A 70 0.47 -49.14 31.11
CA ALA A 70 1.21 -49.52 29.88
C ALA A 70 0.45 -49.94 28.59
N THR A 71 0.67 -49.19 27.50
CA THR A 71 1.37 -49.65 26.27
C THR A 71 1.48 -48.46 25.31
N SER A 72 2.71 -48.00 25.08
CA SER A 72 3.05 -46.96 24.12
C SER A 72 3.30 -47.59 22.74
N THR A 73 2.39 -47.34 21.80
CA THR A 73 2.60 -47.62 20.37
C THR A 73 2.73 -46.28 19.65
N PRO A 74 3.87 -45.93 19.04
CA PRO A 74 3.92 -44.76 18.16
C PRO A 74 3.26 -45.15 16.83
N VAL A 75 2.04 -44.68 16.60
CA VAL A 75 1.49 -44.66 15.24
C VAL A 75 2.01 -43.40 14.58
N THR A 76 2.96 -43.60 13.67
CA THR A 76 3.37 -42.62 12.67
C THR A 76 2.16 -42.27 11.81
N ALA A 77 1.43 -41.22 12.18
CA ALA A 77 0.46 -40.59 11.30
C ALA A 77 1.24 -39.64 10.39
N GLU A 78 1.72 -40.20 9.29
CA GLU A 78 2.16 -39.46 8.12
C GLU A 78 0.93 -38.69 7.60
N ALA A 79 0.83 -37.41 7.98
CA ALA A 79 -0.15 -36.51 7.41
C ALA A 79 0.28 -36.23 5.96
N SER A 80 -0.11 -37.12 5.06
CA SER A 80 -0.15 -36.87 3.62
C SER A 80 -1.16 -35.74 3.40
N SER A 81 -0.68 -34.50 3.47
CA SER A 81 -1.38 -33.36 2.89
C SER A 81 -1.36 -33.56 1.39
N THR A 82 -2.35 -34.27 0.86
CA THR A 82 -2.75 -34.11 -0.54
C THR A 82 -3.02 -32.62 -0.71
N PRO A 83 -2.23 -31.88 -1.52
CA PRO A 83 -2.70 -30.57 -1.92
C PRO A 83 -4.03 -30.82 -2.65
N VAL A 84 -5.09 -30.17 -2.18
CA VAL A 84 -6.26 -29.95 -3.00
C VAL A 84 -5.74 -29.12 -4.18
N ILE A 85 -5.43 -29.82 -5.27
CA ILE A 85 -5.24 -29.21 -6.57
C ILE A 85 -6.62 -28.67 -6.90
N VAL A 86 -6.84 -27.39 -6.56
CA VAL A 86 -7.92 -26.63 -7.16
C VAL A 86 -7.62 -26.62 -8.64
N GLN A 87 -8.47 -27.37 -9.32
CA GLN A 87 -8.42 -27.68 -10.73
C GLN A 87 -8.57 -26.38 -11.53
N ASP A 88 -7.53 -26.06 -12.29
CA ASP A 88 -7.60 -25.52 -13.64
C ASP A 88 -8.40 -24.21 -13.83
N ASP A 89 -7.79 -23.07 -13.49
CA ASP A 89 -7.92 -21.85 -14.29
C ASP A 89 -6.52 -21.55 -14.82
N LYS A 90 -6.15 -22.23 -15.91
CA LYS A 90 -4.89 -22.05 -16.63
C LYS A 90 -4.80 -20.57 -17.04
N ILE A 91 -4.05 -19.79 -16.28
CA ILE A 91 -3.79 -18.41 -16.66
C ILE A 91 -2.97 -18.42 -17.92
N ASP A 92 -3.44 -17.60 -18.84
CA ASP A 92 -2.83 -17.42 -20.14
C ASP A 92 -1.35 -17.06 -19.97
N PRO A 93 -0.40 -17.83 -20.53
CA PRO A 93 1.02 -17.46 -20.54
C PRO A 93 1.27 -16.12 -21.25
N ASN A 94 0.25 -15.53 -21.87
CA ASN A 94 0.31 -14.23 -22.52
C ASN A 94 -0.25 -13.06 -21.68
N PHE A 95 -0.48 -13.23 -20.36
CA PHE A 95 -0.84 -12.09 -19.51
C PHE A 95 0.25 -11.02 -19.59
N LYS A 96 -0.10 -9.82 -20.06
CA LYS A 96 0.84 -8.70 -20.18
C LYS A 96 0.24 -7.43 -19.64
N LEU A 97 0.90 -6.83 -18.66
CA LEU A 97 0.54 -5.51 -18.14
C LEU A 97 0.86 -4.42 -19.17
N VAL A 98 -0.09 -3.53 -19.40
CA VAL A 98 0.04 -2.35 -20.26
C VAL A 98 -0.20 -1.11 -19.41
N PHE A 99 0.91 -0.50 -18.98
CA PHE A 99 0.88 0.76 -18.25
C PHE A 99 2.03 1.65 -18.69
N SER A 100 1.69 2.69 -19.44
CA SER A 100 2.62 3.70 -19.94
C SER A 100 1.97 5.08 -19.76
N PRO A 101 2.16 5.74 -18.60
CA PRO A 101 1.63 7.08 -18.38
C PRO A 101 2.19 8.05 -19.42
N LYS A 102 1.43 9.11 -19.73
CA LYS A 102 1.86 10.14 -20.67
C LYS A 102 2.72 11.19 -19.97
N GLY A 103 3.54 11.90 -20.74
CA GLY A 103 4.39 12.97 -20.23
C GLY A 103 5.46 12.46 -19.27
N ASP A 104 5.72 13.21 -18.21
CA ASP A 104 6.85 12.97 -17.30
C ASP A 104 6.55 12.00 -16.14
N GLY A 105 5.36 11.38 -16.10
CA GLY A 105 4.98 10.44 -15.03
C GLY A 105 3.54 10.58 -14.58
N VAL A 106 3.28 10.25 -13.31
CA VAL A 106 1.95 10.30 -12.68
C VAL A 106 1.95 11.19 -11.46
N TYR A 107 0.78 11.73 -11.10
CA TYR A 107 0.61 12.60 -9.94
C TYR A 107 -0.22 11.95 -8.84
N ILE A 108 0.19 12.20 -7.59
CA ILE A 108 -0.56 11.81 -6.40
C ILE A 108 -1.97 12.41 -6.45
N GLY A 109 -3.00 11.60 -6.20
CA GLY A 109 -4.40 12.00 -6.22
C GLY A 109 -5.10 11.85 -7.59
N CYS A 110 -4.35 11.79 -8.70
CA CYS A 110 -4.92 11.48 -10.00
C CYS A 110 -5.27 9.98 -10.09
N THR A 111 -6.27 9.66 -10.91
CA THR A 111 -6.67 8.28 -11.21
C THR A 111 -6.21 7.90 -12.61
N TYR A 112 -5.52 6.77 -12.72
CA TYR A 112 -5.02 6.22 -13.97
C TYR A 112 -5.66 4.88 -14.28
N GLU A 113 -5.72 4.54 -15.56
CA GLU A 113 -6.17 3.25 -16.03
C GLU A 113 -4.98 2.34 -16.27
N ILE A 114 -4.95 1.20 -15.58
CA ILE A 114 -3.96 0.15 -15.76
C ILE A 114 -4.63 -0.95 -16.55
N SER A 115 -4.20 -1.18 -17.79
CA SER A 115 -4.80 -2.19 -18.67
C SER A 115 -3.91 -3.42 -18.78
N TRP A 116 -4.45 -4.52 -19.28
CA TRP A 116 -3.67 -5.72 -19.59
C TRP A 116 -4.18 -6.42 -20.84
N LEU A 117 -3.32 -7.23 -21.43
CA LEU A 117 -3.67 -8.14 -22.52
C LEU A 117 -3.80 -9.54 -21.94
N ASN A 118 -4.95 -10.18 -22.13
CA ASN A 118 -5.20 -11.56 -21.74
C ASN A 118 -6.20 -12.23 -22.70
N SER A 119 -6.15 -13.56 -22.83
CA SER A 119 -7.21 -14.34 -23.48
C SER A 119 -8.25 -14.90 -22.50
N THR A 120 -8.03 -14.75 -21.19
CA THR A 120 -8.88 -15.32 -20.12
C THR A 120 -9.48 -14.23 -19.24
N THR A 121 -10.67 -14.46 -18.68
CA THR A 121 -11.34 -13.49 -17.79
C THR A 121 -10.60 -13.37 -16.45
N ILE A 122 -10.23 -12.15 -16.06
CA ILE A 122 -9.65 -11.87 -14.73
C ILE A 122 -10.77 -11.52 -13.76
N LYS A 123 -10.81 -12.24 -12.64
CA LYS A 123 -11.72 -12.05 -11.50
C LYS A 123 -10.99 -11.34 -10.35
N SER A 124 -9.75 -11.74 -10.07
CA SER A 124 -8.94 -11.11 -9.03
C SER A 124 -7.51 -10.82 -9.48
N LEU A 125 -6.96 -9.71 -8.99
CA LEU A 125 -5.64 -9.22 -9.33
C LEU A 125 -4.90 -8.70 -8.08
N GLU A 126 -3.76 -9.30 -7.74
CA GLU A 126 -2.84 -8.79 -6.73
C GLU A 126 -1.79 -7.91 -7.40
N ALA A 127 -1.98 -6.60 -7.28
CA ALA A 127 -1.11 -5.57 -7.81
C ALA A 127 -0.49 -4.77 -6.66
N THR A 128 0.82 -4.52 -6.74
CA THR A 128 1.55 -3.76 -5.74
C THR A 128 2.45 -2.72 -6.42
N LEU A 129 2.51 -1.52 -5.85
CA LEU A 129 3.44 -0.48 -6.26
C LEU A 129 4.78 -0.70 -5.56
N ILE A 130 5.88 -0.77 -6.31
CA ILE A 130 7.23 -1.00 -5.79
C ILE A 130 8.10 0.23 -6.05
N ASP A 131 8.76 0.72 -5.00
CA ASP A 131 9.80 1.75 -5.12
C ASP A 131 11.01 1.19 -5.89
N ALA A 132 11.38 1.84 -6.99
CA ALA A 132 12.43 1.35 -7.87
C ALA A 132 13.83 1.39 -7.24
N GLY A 133 14.06 2.29 -6.28
CA GLY A 133 15.31 2.44 -5.54
C GLY A 133 15.43 1.45 -4.39
N THR A 134 14.42 1.40 -3.51
CA THR A 134 14.45 0.53 -2.32
C THR A 134 13.98 -0.89 -2.58
N ARG A 135 13.28 -1.13 -3.69
CA ARG A 135 12.61 -2.40 -4.06
C ARG A 135 11.62 -2.88 -3.02
N LYS A 136 11.12 -1.98 -2.17
CA LYS A 136 10.11 -2.28 -1.16
C LYS A 136 8.71 -1.94 -1.69
N PRO A 137 7.70 -2.73 -1.33
CA PRO A 137 6.32 -2.41 -1.69
C PRO A 137 5.84 -1.19 -0.90
N ALA A 138 5.22 -0.26 -1.61
CA ALA A 138 4.36 0.75 -1.01
C ALA A 138 3.07 0.04 -0.58
N GLY A 139 2.77 0.06 0.72
CA GLY A 139 1.60 -0.62 1.27
C GLY A 139 0.28 -0.13 0.63
N PRO A 140 -0.81 -0.91 0.71
CA PRO A 140 -2.03 -0.67 -0.07
C PRO A 140 -2.64 0.74 0.10
N ILE A 141 -2.56 1.29 1.31
CA ILE A 141 -3.08 2.63 1.62
C ILE A 141 -2.22 3.70 0.95
N ALA A 142 -0.89 3.58 1.08
CA ALA A 142 0.05 4.56 0.54
C ALA A 142 0.06 4.52 -0.99
N SER A 143 0.04 3.32 -1.59
CA SER A 143 0.05 3.17 -3.05
C SER A 143 -1.30 3.55 -3.69
N GLY A 144 -2.41 3.34 -2.98
CA GLY A 144 -3.76 3.41 -3.57
C GLY A 144 -4.12 2.18 -4.41
N LEU A 145 -3.29 1.13 -4.39
CA LEU A 145 -3.61 -0.18 -4.97
C LEU A 145 -4.02 -1.12 -3.83
N ALA A 146 -5.22 -1.71 -3.92
CA ALA A 146 -5.60 -2.74 -2.97
C ALA A 146 -4.71 -3.96 -3.12
N LYS A 147 -4.48 -4.68 -2.00
CA LYS A 147 -3.71 -5.93 -2.02
C LYS A 147 -4.33 -6.93 -3.00
N GLU A 148 -5.65 -7.04 -3.02
CA GLU A 148 -6.38 -7.83 -3.98
C GLU A 148 -7.49 -6.96 -4.58
N ASN A 149 -7.51 -6.87 -5.91
CA ASN A 149 -8.48 -6.08 -6.66
C ASN A 149 -9.47 -7.04 -7.30
N ASN A 150 -10.74 -6.92 -6.93
CA ASN A 150 -11.82 -7.61 -7.61
C ASN A 150 -12.10 -6.88 -8.93
N ILE A 151 -11.94 -7.59 -10.04
CA ILE A 151 -12.11 -7.03 -11.37
C ILE A 151 -13.55 -7.28 -11.81
N GLU A 152 -14.20 -6.22 -12.32
CA GLU A 152 -15.54 -6.32 -12.89
C GLU A 152 -15.56 -7.31 -14.05
N ALA A 153 -16.67 -8.05 -14.19
CA ALA A 153 -16.80 -9.04 -15.26
C ALA A 153 -16.58 -8.39 -16.64
N ASN A 154 -15.69 -8.98 -17.43
CA ASN A 154 -15.26 -8.50 -18.76
C ASN A 154 -14.43 -7.21 -18.78
N SER A 155 -14.00 -6.67 -17.62
CA SER A 155 -13.04 -5.57 -17.59
C SER A 155 -11.63 -6.05 -17.99
N GLN A 156 -10.94 -5.23 -18.78
CA GLN A 156 -9.53 -5.40 -19.13
C GLN A 156 -8.65 -4.32 -18.51
N SER A 157 -9.18 -3.61 -17.51
CA SER A 157 -8.46 -2.56 -16.81
C SER A 157 -8.86 -2.41 -15.35
N LEU A 158 -7.93 -1.80 -14.60
CA LEU A 158 -8.07 -1.40 -13.21
C LEU A 158 -7.90 0.11 -13.12
N LYS A 159 -8.87 0.78 -12.50
CA LYS A 159 -8.74 2.19 -12.12
C LYS A 159 -7.92 2.29 -10.85
N TRP A 160 -6.82 3.01 -10.91
CA TRP A 160 -5.90 3.22 -9.81
C TRP A 160 -5.79 4.70 -9.46
N LYS A 161 -6.29 5.09 -8.27
CA LYS A 161 -6.05 6.42 -7.71
C LYS A 161 -4.72 6.40 -6.97
N VAL A 162 -3.76 7.21 -7.41
CA VAL A 162 -2.42 7.24 -6.81
C VAL A 162 -2.54 7.75 -5.38
N GLY A 163 -2.18 6.88 -4.43
CA GLY A 163 -2.20 7.22 -3.00
C GLY A 163 -1.04 8.12 -2.59
N VAL A 164 -0.93 8.37 -1.29
CA VAL A 164 0.10 9.27 -0.75
C VAL A 164 1.42 8.52 -0.55
N VAL A 165 2.20 8.41 -1.62
CA VAL A 165 3.59 7.93 -1.61
C VAL A 165 4.58 9.09 -1.70
N TRP A 166 5.85 8.80 -1.43
CA TRP A 166 6.94 9.74 -1.69
C TRP A 166 7.13 9.93 -3.19
N SER A 167 7.42 11.16 -3.64
CA SER A 167 7.82 11.40 -5.01
C SER A 167 9.08 10.61 -5.35
N GLY A 168 9.11 9.95 -6.51
CA GLY A 168 10.23 9.09 -6.89
C GLY A 168 9.89 8.15 -8.03
N GLU A 169 10.82 7.26 -8.38
CA GLU A 169 10.63 6.25 -9.41
C GLU A 169 9.97 5.00 -8.82
N TYR A 170 8.94 4.51 -9.51
CA TYR A 170 8.20 3.31 -9.12
C TYR A 170 7.93 2.42 -10.34
N PHE A 171 7.52 1.19 -10.07
CA PHE A 171 6.88 0.32 -11.05
C PHE A 171 5.75 -0.47 -10.37
N ILE A 172 4.76 -0.89 -11.14
CA ILE A 172 3.68 -1.75 -10.66
C ILE A 172 4.08 -3.19 -10.92
N SER A 173 3.90 -4.05 -9.93
CA SER A 173 4.13 -5.48 -10.02
C SER A 173 2.83 -6.22 -9.79
N ILE A 174 2.56 -7.22 -10.61
CA ILE A 174 1.42 -8.13 -10.47
C ILE A 174 1.99 -9.47 -10.05
N LEU A 175 1.58 -9.92 -8.86
CA LEU A 175 2.11 -11.13 -8.21
C LEU A 175 1.16 -12.31 -8.34
N ASN A 176 -0.15 -12.03 -8.45
CA ASN A 176 -1.17 -13.04 -8.52
C ASN A 176 -2.32 -12.56 -9.43
N VAL A 177 -2.78 -13.44 -10.30
CA VAL A 177 -4.00 -13.26 -11.08
C VAL A 177 -4.86 -14.49 -10.77
N ASN A 178 -6.15 -14.34 -10.47
CA ASN A 178 -7.09 -15.45 -10.20
C ASN A 178 -6.57 -16.58 -9.29
N GLY A 179 -5.69 -16.29 -8.31
CA GLY A 179 -5.09 -17.28 -7.42
C GLY A 179 -3.78 -17.91 -7.92
N VAL A 180 -3.37 -17.67 -9.16
CA VAL A 180 -2.14 -18.19 -9.76
C VAL A 180 -1.03 -17.14 -9.71
N THR A 181 0.13 -17.55 -9.20
CA THR A 181 1.31 -16.69 -9.10
C THR A 181 1.86 -16.30 -10.46
N THR A 182 2.17 -15.01 -10.63
CA THR A 182 2.81 -14.43 -11.82
C THR A 182 3.88 -13.40 -11.38
N ASP A 183 4.76 -12.99 -12.28
CA ASP A 183 5.76 -11.92 -12.03
C ASP A 183 5.79 -10.96 -13.22
N GLU A 184 4.66 -10.29 -13.43
CA GLU A 184 4.55 -9.24 -14.45
C GLU A 184 4.82 -7.87 -13.85
N ARG A 185 5.48 -7.00 -14.63
CA ARG A 185 5.90 -5.67 -14.16
C ARG A 185 5.68 -4.62 -15.23
N SER A 186 5.24 -3.44 -14.79
CA SER A 186 5.18 -2.27 -15.66
C SER A 186 6.58 -1.74 -15.97
N GLN A 187 6.66 -0.83 -16.94
CA GLN A 187 7.82 0.04 -17.04
C GLN A 187 7.94 0.92 -15.80
N LYS A 188 9.15 1.40 -15.52
CA LYS A 188 9.36 2.39 -14.46
C LYS A 188 8.72 3.71 -14.86
N PHE A 189 8.15 4.40 -13.88
CA PHE A 189 7.58 5.73 -14.07
C PHE A 189 7.84 6.58 -12.83
N MET A 190 7.78 7.90 -13.00
CA MET A 190 7.95 8.87 -11.91
C MET A 190 6.59 9.16 -11.27
N ILE A 191 6.51 9.10 -9.95
CA ILE A 191 5.39 9.66 -9.18
C ILE A 191 5.81 11.03 -8.67
N LYS A 192 4.99 12.04 -8.93
CA LYS A 192 5.20 13.43 -8.52
C LYS A 192 4.09 13.88 -7.56
N LYS A 193 4.44 14.78 -6.64
CA LYS A 193 3.46 15.45 -5.78
C LYS A 193 2.65 16.45 -6.61
N MET A 194 1.34 16.52 -6.37
CA MET A 194 0.49 17.56 -6.94
C MET A 194 0.97 18.94 -6.47
N PRO A 195 1.20 19.92 -7.37
CA PRO A 195 1.59 21.26 -6.96
C PRO A 195 0.52 21.90 -6.07
N SER A 196 0.96 22.52 -4.98
CA SER A 196 0.07 23.20 -4.04
C SER A 196 -0.41 24.55 -4.61
N GLY A 197 -1.67 24.89 -4.36
CA GLY A 197 -2.25 26.19 -4.75
C GLY A 197 -2.80 26.24 -6.18
N LEU A 198 -2.85 25.12 -6.88
CA LEU A 198 -3.56 25.00 -8.16
C LEU A 198 -5.07 25.01 -7.93
N GLU A 199 -5.81 25.70 -8.79
CA GLU A 199 -7.27 25.58 -8.83
C GLU A 199 -7.68 24.17 -9.30
N GLU A 200 -8.89 23.73 -8.94
CA GLU A 200 -9.38 22.39 -9.29
C GLU A 200 -9.30 22.10 -10.80
N LYS A 201 -9.58 23.13 -11.62
CA LYS A 201 -9.46 23.04 -13.08
C LYS A 201 -8.03 22.75 -13.53
N GLU A 202 -7.04 23.45 -12.96
CA GLU A 202 -5.63 23.26 -13.31
C GLU A 202 -5.12 21.89 -12.85
N GLN A 203 -5.59 21.41 -11.70
CA GLN A 203 -5.30 20.05 -11.23
C GLN A 203 -5.86 19.00 -12.19
N LYS A 204 -7.07 19.22 -12.68
CA LYS A 204 -7.70 18.34 -13.66
C LYS A 204 -6.93 18.32 -14.98
N ASP A 205 -6.60 19.48 -15.52
CA ASP A 205 -5.81 19.61 -16.75
C ASP A 205 -4.47 18.86 -16.62
N LEU A 206 -3.80 18.99 -15.46
CA LEU A 206 -2.54 18.28 -15.18
C LEU A 206 -2.70 16.74 -15.12
N CYS A 207 -3.78 16.24 -14.51
CA CYS A 207 -4.08 14.81 -14.53
C CYS A 207 -4.31 14.33 -15.98
N GLU A 208 -5.08 15.07 -16.78
CA GLU A 208 -5.41 14.70 -18.16
C GLU A 208 -4.16 14.69 -19.07
N GLU A 209 -3.26 15.66 -18.93
CA GLU A 209 -1.99 15.72 -19.65
C GLU A 209 -1.10 14.48 -19.42
N THR A 210 -1.16 13.91 -18.21
CA THR A 210 -0.43 12.67 -17.86
C THR A 210 -1.18 11.38 -18.20
N GLY A 211 -2.37 11.49 -18.79
CA GLY A 211 -3.23 10.35 -19.13
C GLY A 211 -4.03 9.81 -17.95
N GLY A 212 -4.13 10.57 -16.86
CA GLY A 212 -5.01 10.31 -15.73
C GLY A 212 -6.25 11.21 -15.75
N ASN A 213 -7.03 11.15 -14.68
CA ASN A 213 -8.19 12.02 -14.46
C ASN A 213 -8.28 12.39 -12.97
N LEU A 214 -8.79 13.59 -12.69
CA LEU A 214 -9.11 14.03 -11.33
C LEU A 214 -10.54 13.57 -11.00
N PHE A 215 -10.69 12.68 -10.01
CA PHE A 215 -11.97 12.18 -9.48
C PHE A 215 -12.12 12.53 -8.00
#